data_AF-A0A534PXM6-F1
#
_entry.id   AF-A0A534PXM6-F1
#
_cell.length_a   1.000
_cell.length_b   1.000
_cell.length_c   1.000
_cell.angle_alpha   90.00
_cell.angle_beta   90.00
_cell.angle_gamma   90.00
#
_symmetry.space_group_name_H-M   'P 1'
#
loop_
_entity.id
_entity.type
_entity.pdbx_description
1 polymer ?
#
loop_
_entity_poly.entity_id
_entity_poly.type
_entity_poly.pdbx_seq_one_letter_code
_entity_poly.pdbx_strand_id
1 'polypeptide(L)' 'MIQAQIDLLLQYMAARTEELVQGKEEYFVKTGGEVHEEDRCYEQRMQAFFNWFLFDRKAGDGSTPVERYLREKG' A
#
# COMPACT_ATOMS: atom_id res chain seq x y z
N MET A 1 19.13 10.46 -2.21
CA MET A 1 18.70 9.85 -3.49
C MET A 1 17.55 8.86 -3.33
N ILE A 2 17.42 8.13 -2.22
CA ILE A 2 16.27 7.23 -1.96
C ILE A 2 14.94 8.01 -1.79
N GLN A 3 14.94 9.15 -1.09
CA GLN A 3 13.72 9.94 -0.86
C GLN A 3 12.98 10.28 -2.17
N ALA A 4 13.70 10.75 -3.20
CA ALA A 4 13.10 11.08 -4.49
C ALA A 4 12.43 9.88 -5.18
N GLN A 5 12.98 8.67 -5.01
CA GLN A 5 12.39 7.44 -5.55
C GLN A 5 11.12 7.04 -4.79
N ILE A 6 11.12 7.23 -3.47
CA ILE A 6 9.93 7.03 -2.63
C ILE A 6 8.84 8.02 -3.04
N ASP A 7 9.19 9.29 -3.23
CA ASP A 7 8.22 10.33 -3.62
C ASP A 7 7.58 10.01 -4.99
N LEU A 8 8.37 9.53 -5.95
CA LEU A 8 7.86 9.09 -7.25
C LEU A 8 6.96 7.85 -7.15
N LEU A 9 7.30 6.89 -6.29
CA LEU A 9 6.44 5.74 -6.00
C LEU A 9 5.11 6.20 -5.39
N LEU A 10 5.15 7.12 -4.42
CA LEU A 10 3.94 7.66 -3.79
C LEU A 10 3.07 8.40 -4.80
N GLN A 11 3.66 9.22 -5.68
CA GLN A 11 2.94 9.88 -6.78
C GLN A 11 2.33 8.87 -7.76
N TYR A 12 3.06 7.82 -8.12
CA TYR A 12 2.57 6.73 -8.97
C TYR A 12 1.34 6.04 -8.34
N MET A 13 1.34 5.83 -7.02
CA MET A 13 0.20 5.23 -6.32
C MET A 13 -0.95 6.20 -6.07
N ALA A 14 -0.69 7.51 -5.96
CA ALA A 14 -1.73 8.52 -5.76
C ALA A 14 -2.76 8.56 -6.91
N ALA A 15 -2.35 8.18 -8.13
CA ALA A 15 -3.27 8.03 -9.28
C ALA A 15 -4.14 6.76 -9.22
N ARG A 16 -3.90 5.86 -8.26
CA ARG A 16 -4.51 4.53 -8.14
C ARG A 16 -5.28 4.36 -6.82
N THR A 17 -6.03 5.40 -6.43
CA THR A 17 -6.77 5.44 -5.16
C THR A 17 -7.73 4.28 -4.98
N GLU A 18 -8.41 3.83 -6.04
CA GLU A 18 -9.33 2.68 -5.96
C GLU A 18 -8.62 1.39 -5.52
N GLU A 19 -7.40 1.16 -6.02
CA GLU A 19 -6.59 0.01 -5.63
C GLU A 19 -6.14 0.09 -4.17
N LEU A 20 -5.81 1.30 -3.71
CA LEU A 20 -5.46 1.55 -2.31
C LEU A 20 -6.64 1.24 -1.39
N VAL A 21 -7.86 1.69 -1.73
CA VAL A 21 -9.07 1.44 -0.95
C VAL A 21 -9.38 -0.05 -0.88
N GLN A 22 -9.36 -0.74 -2.03
CA GLN A 22 -9.56 -2.20 -2.08
C GLN A 22 -8.51 -2.96 -1.26
N GLY A 23 -7.24 -2.58 -1.40
CA GLY A 23 -6.15 -3.17 -0.60
C GLY A 23 -6.34 -2.96 0.89
N LYS A 24 -6.83 -1.79 1.30
CA LYS A 24 -7.12 -1.46 2.71
C LYS A 24 -8.21 -2.39 3.26
N GLU A 25 -9.31 -2.53 2.54
CA GLU A 25 -10.41 -3.44 2.89
C GLU A 25 -9.91 -4.89 3.01
N GLU A 26 -9.19 -5.39 2.00
CA GLU A 26 -8.64 -6.74 1.99
C GLU A 26 -7.72 -7.02 3.19
N TYR A 27 -6.86 -6.06 3.53
CA TYR A 27 -5.91 -6.20 4.63
C TYR A 27 -6.62 -6.28 5.97
N PHE A 28 -7.53 -5.34 6.24
CA PHE A 28 -8.19 -5.25 7.53
C PHE A 28 -9.18 -6.38 7.77
N VAL A 29 -9.83 -6.91 6.72
CA VAL A 29 -10.61 -8.16 6.81
C VAL A 29 -9.74 -9.32 7.32
N LYS A 30 -8.45 -9.38 6.95
CA LYS A 30 -7.54 -10.48 7.33
C LYS A 30 -6.81 -10.28 8.66
N THR A 31 -6.75 -9.05 9.18
CA THR A 31 -5.82 -8.69 10.28
C THR A 31 -6.50 -8.17 11.53
N GLY A 32 -7.81 -8.42 11.67
CA GLY A 32 -8.55 -8.12 12.91
C GLY A 32 -9.65 -7.07 12.78
N GLY A 33 -10.15 -6.83 11.57
CA GLY A 33 -11.30 -5.96 11.31
C GLY A 33 -10.92 -4.49 11.13
N GLU A 34 -11.94 -3.64 11.14
CA GLU A 34 -11.80 -2.20 10.92
C GLU A 34 -10.78 -1.57 11.88
N VAL A 35 -10.20 -0.47 11.44
CA VAL A 35 -9.29 0.37 12.22
C VAL A 35 -9.92 1.76 12.33
N HIS A 36 -9.95 2.30 13.54
CA HIS A 36 -10.47 3.64 13.79
C HIS A 36 -9.34 4.58 14.20
N GLU A 37 -9.42 5.85 13.80
CA GLU A 37 -8.37 6.85 14.09
C GLU A 37 -8.14 7.05 15.61
N GLU A 38 -9.15 6.76 16.42
CA GLU A 38 -9.07 6.82 17.89
C GLU A 38 -8.33 5.62 18.51
N ASP A 39 -8.09 4.56 17.73
CA ASP A 39 -7.38 3.38 18.21
C ASP A 39 -5.93 3.74 18.52
N ARG A 40 -5.45 3.36 19.70
CA ARG A 40 -4.05 3.58 20.11
C ARG A 40 -3.03 3.00 19.12
N CYS A 41 -3.41 1.96 18.38
CA CYS A 41 -2.56 1.30 17.39
C CYS A 41 -2.85 1.72 15.95
N TYR A 42 -3.70 2.73 15.71
CA TYR A 42 -4.10 3.17 14.37
C TYR A 42 -2.91 3.37 13.44
N GLU A 43 -1.96 4.23 13.83
CA GLU A 43 -0.76 4.53 13.04
C GLU A 43 0.08 3.28 12.73
N GLN A 44 0.25 2.40 13.72
CA GLN A 44 1.04 1.18 13.56
C GLN A 44 0.36 0.21 12.59
N ARG A 45 -0.96 0.07 12.68
CA ARG A 45 -1.76 -0.76 11.78
C ARG A 45 -1.76 -0.19 10.35
N MET A 46 -1.82 1.13 10.20
CA MET A 46 -1.71 1.79 8.90
C MET A 46 -0.32 1.63 8.27
N GLN A 47 0.75 1.73 9.05
CA GLN A 47 2.10 1.45 8.58
C GLN A 47 2.26 -0.01 8.13
N ALA A 48 1.73 -0.95 8.90
CA ALA A 48 1.73 -2.37 8.54
C ALA A 48 0.94 -2.62 7.25
N PHE A 49 -0.22 -1.97 7.09
CA PHE A 49 -0.99 -1.98 5.86
C PHE A 49 -0.18 -1.47 4.67
N PHE A 50 0.49 -0.30 4.76
CA PHE A 50 1.26 0.25 3.65
C PHE A 50 2.42 -0.66 3.24
N ASN A 51 3.13 -1.25 4.21
CA ASN A 51 4.20 -2.21 3.92
C ASN A 51 3.65 -3.41 3.16
N TRP A 52 2.60 -4.05 3.68
CA TRP A 52 1.97 -5.18 3.02
C TRP A 52 1.46 -4.80 1.62
N PHE A 53 0.79 -3.65 1.49
CA PHE A 53 0.21 -3.22 0.23
C PHE A 53 1.27 -2.99 -0.84
N LEU A 54 2.36 -2.29 -0.52
CA LEU A 54 3.40 -1.93 -1.47
C LEU A 54 4.29 -3.12 -1.86
N PHE A 55 4.61 -3.99 -0.90
CA PHE A 55 5.66 -5.00 -1.05
C PHE A 55 5.17 -6.44 -1.08
N ASP A 56 3.96 -6.74 -0.59
CA ASP A 56 3.49 -8.12 -0.46
C ASP A 56 2.20 -8.40 -1.24
N ARG A 57 1.30 -7.41 -1.37
CA ARG A 57 0.04 -7.58 -2.09
C ARG A 57 0.32 -7.75 -3.58
N LYS A 58 0.01 -8.94 -4.10
CA LYS A 58 0.09 -9.21 -5.53
C LYS A 58 -1.20 -8.78 -6.23
N ALA A 59 -1.04 -8.05 -7.33
CA ALA A 59 -2.12 -7.71 -8.24
C ALA A 59 -2.46 -8.92 -9.14
N GLY A 60 -3.48 -8.77 -10.00
CA GLY A 60 -3.91 -9.85 -10.91
C GLY A 60 -2.83 -10.36 -11.86
N ASP A 61 -1.78 -9.57 -12.13
CA ASP A 61 -0.63 -9.95 -12.95
C ASP A 61 0.51 -10.61 -12.14
N GLY A 62 0.30 -10.87 -10.84
CA GLY A 62 1.27 -11.50 -9.95
C GLY A 62 2.38 -10.58 -9.46
N SER A 63 2.33 -9.27 -9.76
CA SER A 63 3.32 -8.29 -9.31
C SER A 63 2.82 -7.43 -8.14
N THR A 64 3.75 -6.93 -7.32
CA THR A 64 3.46 -5.96 -6.27
C THR A 64 3.37 -4.54 -6.86
N PRO A 65 2.74 -3.58 -6.17
CA PRO A 65 2.75 -2.19 -6.61
C PRO A 65 4.15 -1.64 -6.86
N VAL A 66 5.12 -2.00 -6.02
CA VAL A 66 6.53 -1.61 -6.19
C VAL A 66 7.15 -2.26 -7.43
N GLU A 67 6.91 -3.55 -7.66
CA GLU A 67 7.41 -4.24 -8.86
C GLU A 67 6.83 -3.61 -10.15
N ARG A 68 5.55 -3.21 -10.16
CA ARG A 68 4.95 -2.50 -11.31
C ARG A 68 5.56 -1.13 -11.51
N TYR A 69 5.73 -0.36 -10.44
CA TYR A 69 6.37 0.95 -10.51
C TYR A 69 7.78 0.83 -11.13
N LEU A 70 8.58 -0.11 -10.62
CA LEU A 70 9.93 -0.35 -11.13
C LEU A 70 9.93 -0.81 -12.59
N ARG A 71 8.93 -1.60 -13.02
CA ARG A 71 8.81 -2.02 -14.42
C ARG A 71 8.43 -0.87 -15.37
N GLU A 72 7.57 0.04 -14.93
CA GLU A 72 7.06 1.14 -15.77
C GLU A 72 7.94 2.39 -15.75
N LYS A 73 8.72 2.60 -14.68
CA LYS A 73 9.43 3.86 -14.39
C LYS A 73 10.90 3.68 -13.98
N GLY A 74 11.37 2.45 -13.74
CA GLY A 74 12.77 2.12 -13.46
C GLY A 74 13.57 1.83 -14.71
#